data_AF-A0A2P4QVT7-F1
#
_entry.id   AF-A0A2P4QVT7-F1
#
_cell.length_a   1.000
_cell.length_b   1.000
_cell.length_c   1.000
_cell.angle_alpha   90.00
_cell.angle_beta   90.00
_cell.angle_gamma   90.00
#
_symmetry.space_group_name_H-M   'P 1'
#
loop_
_entity.id
_entity.type
_entity.pdbx_description
1 polymer ?
#
loop_
_entity_poly.entity_id
_entity_poly.type
_entity_poly.pdbx_seq_one_letter_code
_entity_poly.pdbx_strand_id
1 'polypeptide(L)'
;MFIDYRTSLFAMYLFLTGDSSSLSNWSYKSNPPLAILIVLFSLLIVVYLMNLLIGLLNFAIEKDNNRVSYLMQKVEILAEIELFYLLPHQRRCQEWFPELIYYFANVDKTREKIKEMINNDEWKTDYFPEMKQELLNKLNIQHNPHNDKVFMDKLEEIYIMISKLSKEQSPQVEKN
;
A
#
# COMPACT_ATOMS: atom_id res chain seq x y z
N MET A 1 -0.82 -18.13 44.55
CA MET A 1 -0.69 -17.96 43.09
C MET A 1 0.50 -18.70 42.48
N PHE A 2 1.59 -18.96 43.22
CA PHE A 2 2.73 -19.77 42.74
C PHE A 2 2.66 -21.24 43.16
N ILE A 3 1.55 -21.93 42.87
CA ILE A 3 1.34 -23.33 43.26
C ILE A 3 1.61 -24.26 42.08
N ASP A 4 1.12 -23.88 40.90
CA ASP A 4 1.31 -24.62 39.66
C ASP A 4 1.97 -23.74 38.61
N TYR A 5 2.52 -24.35 37.57
CA TYR A 5 3.17 -23.62 36.47
C TYR A 5 2.21 -22.61 35.79
N ARG A 6 0.97 -23.02 35.54
CA ARG A 6 -0.05 -22.18 34.87
C ARG A 6 -0.41 -20.94 35.71
N THR A 7 -0.60 -21.15 37.02
CA THR A 7 -0.95 -20.07 37.95
C THR A 7 0.24 -19.16 38.21
N SER A 8 1.46 -19.70 38.16
CA SER A 8 2.71 -18.95 38.25
C SER A 8 2.95 -18.04 37.02
N LEU A 9 2.68 -18.53 35.81
CA LEU A 9 2.75 -17.69 34.59
C LEU A 9 1.75 -16.53 34.65
N PHE A 10 0.52 -16.81 35.06
CA PHE A 10 -0.51 -15.78 35.21
C PHE A 10 -0.13 -14.74 36.27
N ALA A 11 0.43 -15.19 37.39
CA ALA A 11 0.96 -14.32 38.44
C ALA A 11 2.08 -13.40 37.93
N MET A 12 2.96 -13.89 37.05
CA MET A 12 4.02 -13.10 36.45
C MET A 12 3.48 -12.07 35.44
N TYR A 13 2.46 -12.44 34.66
CA TYR A 13 1.76 -11.50 33.77
C TYR A 13 1.10 -10.36 34.55
N LEU A 14 0.40 -10.67 35.65
CA LEU A 14 -0.17 -9.65 36.54
C LEU A 14 0.92 -8.72 37.09
N PHE A 15 2.05 -9.30 37.50
CA PHE A 15 3.20 -8.52 37.97
C PHE A 15 3.78 -7.59 36.90
N LEU A 16 3.88 -8.06 35.64
CA LEU A 16 4.29 -7.22 34.50
C LEU A 16 3.35 -6.02 34.28
N THR A 17 2.05 -6.20 34.50
CA THR A 17 1.04 -5.13 34.39
C THR A 17 0.96 -4.23 35.62
N GLY A 18 1.78 -4.48 36.65
CA GLY A 18 1.86 -3.68 37.88
C GLY A 18 1.00 -4.18 39.04
N ASP A 19 0.32 -5.32 38.90
CA ASP A 19 -0.44 -5.93 39.98
C ASP A 19 0.45 -6.85 40.83
N SER A 20 0.77 -6.39 42.04
CA SER A 20 1.59 -7.12 43.01
C SER A 20 0.79 -8.00 43.96
N SER A 21 -0.53 -8.16 43.78
CA SER A 21 -1.38 -8.99 44.63
C SER A 21 -0.92 -10.45 44.69
N SER A 22 -0.29 -10.95 43.62
CA SER A 22 0.27 -12.30 43.57
C SER A 22 1.46 -12.51 44.52
N LEU A 23 2.13 -11.42 44.91
CA LEU A 23 3.32 -11.39 45.77
C LEU A 23 2.98 -11.04 47.24
N SER A 24 1.74 -10.64 47.55
CA SER A 24 1.34 -10.17 48.89
C SER A 24 1.56 -11.20 50.01
N ASN A 25 1.52 -12.49 49.66
CA ASN A 25 1.68 -13.58 50.62
C ASN A 25 3.15 -13.81 51.03
N TRP A 26 4.11 -13.12 50.40
CA TRP A 26 5.53 -13.32 50.64
C TRP A 26 6.15 -12.09 51.31
N SER A 27 6.70 -12.28 52.52
CA SER A 27 7.45 -11.21 53.20
C SER A 27 8.87 -11.11 52.64
N TYR A 28 9.25 -9.93 52.16
CA TYR A 28 10.58 -9.65 51.62
C TYR A 28 11.71 -9.85 52.65
N LYS A 29 11.41 -9.73 53.95
CA LYS A 29 12.39 -9.92 55.03
C LYS A 29 12.71 -11.38 55.30
N SER A 30 11.77 -12.30 55.05
CA SER A 30 11.97 -13.72 55.33
C SER A 30 12.59 -14.48 54.16
N ASN A 31 12.57 -13.92 52.94
CA ASN A 31 13.07 -14.59 51.73
C ASN A 31 13.94 -13.66 50.86
N PRO A 32 15.21 -13.41 51.26
CA PRO A 32 16.13 -12.55 50.50
C PRO A 32 16.30 -12.92 49.01
N PRO A 33 16.39 -14.22 48.61
CA PRO A 33 16.53 -14.57 47.20
C PRO A 33 15.34 -14.14 46.32
N LEU A 34 14.12 -14.20 46.87
CA LEU A 34 12.92 -13.78 46.15
C LEU A 34 12.92 -12.27 45.92
N ALA A 35 13.34 -11.50 46.92
CA ALA A 35 13.46 -10.04 46.80
C ALA A 35 14.46 -9.66 45.71
N ILE A 36 15.61 -10.34 45.63
CA ILE A 36 16.62 -10.11 44.59
C ILE A 36 16.04 -10.42 43.19
N LEU A 37 15.34 -11.55 43.04
CA LEU A 37 14.74 -11.94 41.76
C LEU A 37 13.70 -10.90 41.29
N ILE A 38 12.86 -10.40 42.19
CA ILE A 38 11.85 -9.39 41.89
C ILE A 38 12.52 -8.10 41.41
N VAL A 39 13.55 -7.62 42.12
CA VAL A 39 14.29 -6.40 41.74
C VAL A 39 14.96 -6.57 40.37
N LEU A 40 15.64 -7.70 40.14
CA LEU A 40 16.29 -7.98 38.86
C LEU A 40 15.29 -8.08 37.72
N PHE A 41 14.17 -8.78 37.93
CA PHE A 41 13.11 -8.90 36.95
C PHE A 41 12.51 -7.54 36.62
N SER A 42 12.15 -6.73 37.62
CA SER A 42 11.62 -5.38 37.40
C SER A 42 12.60 -4.50 36.63
N LEU A 43 13.89 -4.55 36.94
CA LEU A 43 14.92 -3.79 36.21
C LEU A 43 15.00 -4.25 34.75
N LEU A 44 14.99 -5.55 34.48
CA LEU A 44 15.02 -6.09 33.13
C LEU A 44 13.79 -5.66 32.31
N ILE A 45 12.59 -5.69 32.89
CA ILE A 45 11.37 -5.29 32.18
C ILE A 45 11.38 -3.78 31.92
N VAL A 46 11.57 -2.96 32.95
CA VAL A 46 11.42 -1.50 32.86
C VAL A 46 12.57 -0.88 32.08
N VAL A 47 13.82 -1.25 32.37
CA VAL A 47 15.00 -0.61 31.79
C VAL A 47 15.36 -1.20 30.43
N TYR A 48 15.24 -2.52 30.27
CA TYR A 48 15.69 -3.18 29.04
C TYR A 48 14.55 -3.43 28.06
N LEU A 49 13.53 -4.22 28.43
CA LEU A 49 12.50 -4.61 27.46
C LEU A 49 11.61 -3.46 27.01
N MET A 50 11.13 -2.59 27.92
CA MET A 50 10.26 -1.48 27.53
C MET A 50 10.99 -0.48 26.63
N ASN A 51 12.23 -0.13 26.97
CA ASN A 51 13.03 0.79 26.15
C ASN A 51 13.40 0.18 24.78
N LEU A 52 13.73 -1.12 24.74
CA LEU A 52 13.95 -1.84 23.49
C LEU A 52 12.69 -1.87 22.63
N LEU A 53 11.53 -2.18 23.24
CA LEU A 53 10.25 -2.24 22.54
C LEU A 53 9.87 -0.86 21.97
N ILE A 54 10.03 0.21 22.74
CA ILE A 54 9.79 1.58 22.28
C ILE A 54 10.73 1.93 21.12
N GLY A 55 12.01 1.57 21.21
CA GLY A 55 12.99 1.81 20.13
C GLY A 55 12.65 1.06 18.83
N LEU A 56 12.30 -0.22 18.94
CA LEU A 56 11.86 -1.04 17.80
C LEU A 56 10.55 -0.51 17.20
N LEU A 57 9.59 -0.14 18.05
CA LEU A 57 8.32 0.40 17.60
C LEU A 57 8.51 1.74 16.88
N ASN A 58 9.36 2.62 17.41
CA ASN A 58 9.68 3.89 16.77
C ASN A 58 10.32 3.68 15.38
N PHE A 59 11.24 2.73 15.26
CA PHE A 59 11.87 2.38 13.99
C PHE A 59 10.85 1.83 12.97
N ALA A 60 9.93 0.98 13.40
CA ALA A 60 8.87 0.46 12.53
C ALA A 60 7.91 1.57 12.08
N ILE A 61 7.49 2.45 13.01
CA ILE A 61 6.62 3.59 12.69
C ILE A 61 7.29 4.54 11.70
N GLU A 62 8.58 4.84 11.86
CA GLU A 62 9.31 5.72 10.95
C GLU A 62 9.33 5.17 9.52
N LYS A 63 9.51 3.84 9.37
CA LYS A 63 9.47 3.18 8.07
C LYS A 63 8.08 3.23 7.41
N ASP A 64 7.02 3.06 8.20
CA ASP A 64 5.65 2.94 7.69
C ASP A 64 4.89 4.28 7.64
N ASN A 65 5.44 5.38 8.21
CA ASN A 65 4.88 6.73 8.13
C ASN A 65 5.08 7.35 6.73
N ASN A 66 4.50 6.71 5.72
CA ASN A 66 4.56 7.14 4.33
C ASN A 66 3.22 7.75 3.90
N ARG A 67 3.25 9.04 3.56
CA ARG A 67 2.11 9.76 2.99
C ARG A 67 1.55 9.09 1.74
N VAL A 68 2.39 8.45 0.93
CA VAL A 68 1.96 7.74 -0.27
C VAL A 68 1.11 6.53 0.10
N SER A 69 1.54 5.72 1.08
CA SER A 69 0.75 4.57 1.56
C SER A 69 -0.59 5.01 2.16
N TYR A 70 -0.61 6.12 2.90
CA TYR A 70 -1.86 6.70 3.42
C TYR A 70 -2.83 7.09 2.30
N LEU A 71 -2.33 7.78 1.26
CA LEU A 71 -3.16 8.16 0.12
C LEU A 71 -3.63 6.95 -0.67
N MET A 72 -2.79 5.92 -0.83
CA MET A 72 -3.14 4.68 -1.50
C MET A 72 -4.28 3.96 -0.79
N GLN A 73 -4.20 3.78 0.53
CA GLN A 73 -5.26 3.20 1.34
C GLN A 73 -6.55 4.01 1.26
N LYS A 74 -6.44 5.34 1.25
CA LYS A 74 -7.61 6.23 1.11
C LYS A 74 -8.29 6.03 -0.25
N VAL A 75 -7.54 5.88 -1.33
CA VAL A 75 -8.08 5.60 -2.68
C VAL A 75 -8.72 4.22 -2.73
N GLU A 76 -8.11 3.21 -2.13
CA GLU A 76 -8.66 1.85 -2.06
C GLU A 76 -10.00 1.82 -1.34
N ILE A 77 -10.10 2.48 -0.17
CA ILE A 77 -11.35 2.59 0.58
C ILE A 77 -12.39 3.37 -0.23
N LEU A 78 -12.01 4.46 -0.90
CA LEU A 78 -12.93 5.22 -1.75
C LEU A 78 -13.47 4.37 -2.90
N ALA A 79 -12.62 3.61 -3.59
CA ALA A 79 -13.04 2.71 -4.66
C ALA A 79 -14.01 1.62 -4.16
N GLU A 80 -13.78 1.10 -2.95
CA GLU A 80 -14.69 0.13 -2.31
C GLU A 80 -16.06 0.77 -2.01
N ILE A 81 -16.07 1.98 -1.45
CA ILE A 81 -17.31 2.74 -1.20
C ILE A 81 -18.05 3.00 -2.51
N GLU A 82 -17.35 3.45 -3.54
CA GLU A 82 -17.93 3.74 -4.85
C GLU A 82 -18.55 2.50 -5.50
N LEU A 83 -17.90 1.34 -5.36
CA LEU A 83 -18.36 0.10 -5.97
C LEU A 83 -19.54 -0.54 -5.22
N PHE A 84 -19.49 -0.59 -3.88
CA PHE A 84 -20.43 -1.37 -3.07
C PHE A 84 -21.52 -0.55 -2.37
N TYR A 85 -21.26 0.73 -2.06
CA TYR A 85 -22.15 1.52 -1.20
C TYR A 85 -22.92 2.62 -1.94
N LEU A 86 -22.56 2.94 -3.20
CA LEU A 86 -23.27 3.94 -3.99
C LEU A 86 -24.36 3.36 -4.91
N LEU A 87 -25.53 4.00 -4.89
CA LEU A 87 -26.63 3.65 -5.79
C LEU A 87 -26.29 4.00 -7.25
N PRO A 88 -26.88 3.31 -8.24
CA PRO A 88 -26.59 3.55 -9.66
C PRO A 88 -26.82 5.00 -10.11
N HIS A 89 -27.79 5.71 -9.51
CA HIS A 89 -28.04 7.11 -9.86
C HIS A 89 -26.98 8.07 -9.26
N GLN A 90 -26.40 7.74 -8.10
CA GLN A 90 -25.34 8.55 -7.47
C GLN A 90 -24.04 8.46 -8.26
N ARG A 91 -23.70 7.27 -8.77
CA ARG A 91 -22.52 7.05 -9.63
C ARG A 91 -22.59 7.76 -10.98
N ARG A 92 -23.79 8.13 -11.43
CA ARG A 92 -24.01 8.89 -12.68
C ARG A 92 -24.13 10.40 -12.44
N CYS A 93 -24.01 10.85 -11.20
CA CYS A 93 -24.06 12.26 -10.86
C CYS A 93 -22.74 12.92 -11.27
N GLN A 94 -22.76 13.74 -12.33
CA GLN A 94 -21.58 14.44 -12.84
C GLN A 94 -20.97 15.44 -11.84
N GLU A 95 -21.77 15.95 -10.89
CA GLU A 95 -21.26 16.82 -9.83
C GLU A 95 -20.34 16.07 -8.85
N TRP A 96 -20.60 14.79 -8.61
CA TRP A 96 -19.80 13.95 -7.69
C TRP A 96 -18.72 13.17 -8.44
N PHE A 97 -18.98 12.80 -9.69
CA PHE A 97 -18.08 12.07 -10.58
C PHE A 97 -17.85 12.86 -11.87
N PRO A 98 -17.00 13.91 -11.82
CA PRO A 98 -16.69 14.69 -13.00
C PRO A 98 -15.87 13.88 -13.99
N GLU A 99 -16.03 14.19 -15.28
CA GLU A 99 -15.25 13.57 -16.36
C GLU A 99 -13.77 13.99 -16.33
N LEU A 100 -13.48 15.19 -15.81
CA LEU A 100 -12.14 15.78 -15.74
C LEU A 100 -11.87 16.36 -14.35
N ILE A 101 -10.69 16.04 -13.80
CA ILE A 101 -10.21 16.58 -12.52
C ILE A 101 -8.98 17.45 -12.78
N TYR A 102 -9.06 18.74 -12.45
CA TYR A 102 -7.95 19.67 -12.57
C TYR A 102 -7.10 19.63 -11.29
N TYR A 103 -5.80 19.40 -11.43
CA TYR A 103 -4.86 19.42 -10.32
C TYR A 103 -3.65 20.29 -10.64
N PHE A 104 -3.25 21.12 -9.67
CA PHE A 104 -2.04 21.92 -9.78
C PHE A 104 -0.82 21.09 -9.41
N ALA A 105 0.06 20.86 -10.37
CA ALA A 105 1.33 20.17 -10.16
C ALA A 105 2.52 21.10 -10.43
N ASN A 106 3.60 20.90 -9.67
CA ASN A 106 4.84 21.64 -9.89
C ASN A 106 5.54 21.11 -11.15
N VAL A 107 5.83 22.00 -12.10
CA VAL A 107 6.41 21.67 -13.41
C VAL A 107 7.69 20.84 -13.31
N ASP A 108 8.61 21.22 -12.41
CA ASP A 108 9.91 20.56 -12.29
C ASP A 108 9.77 19.15 -11.71
N LYS A 109 8.98 19.00 -10.64
CA LYS A 109 8.69 17.69 -10.03
C LYS A 109 7.96 16.75 -10.98
N THR A 110 7.00 17.29 -11.74
CA THR A 110 6.27 16.51 -12.75
C THR A 110 7.21 16.05 -13.86
N ARG A 111 8.11 16.92 -14.33
CA ARG A 111 9.10 16.58 -15.36
C ARG A 111 10.04 15.47 -14.89
N GLU A 112 10.57 15.57 -13.68
CA GLU A 112 11.44 14.55 -13.09
C GLU A 112 10.73 13.20 -13.00
N LYS A 113 9.51 13.18 -12.46
CA LYS A 113 8.75 11.94 -12.30
C LYS A 113 8.40 11.27 -13.62
N ILE A 114 8.02 12.03 -14.65
CA ILE A 114 7.73 11.47 -15.97
C ILE A 114 8.97 10.85 -16.60
N LYS A 115 10.15 11.49 -16.48
CA LYS A 115 11.40 10.91 -16.96
C LYS A 115 11.74 9.60 -16.25
N GLU A 116 11.55 9.54 -14.93
CA GLU A 116 11.71 8.32 -14.14
C GLU A 116 10.77 7.21 -14.63
N MET A 117 9.49 7.51 -14.84
CA MET A 117 8.50 6.55 -15.34
C MET A 117 8.80 6.06 -16.76
N ILE A 118 9.34 6.92 -17.62
CA ILE A 118 9.80 6.53 -18.97
C ILE A 118 10.99 5.57 -18.86
N ASN A 119 11.97 5.87 -18.01
CA ASN A 119 13.14 5.02 -17.81
C ASN A 119 12.79 3.65 -17.23
N ASN A 120 11.73 3.57 -16.41
CA ASN A 120 11.25 2.33 -15.80
C ASN A 120 10.23 1.57 -16.67
N ASP A 121 9.97 2.01 -17.91
CA ASP A 121 8.92 1.46 -18.79
C ASP A 121 7.49 1.45 -18.18
N GLU A 122 7.22 2.37 -17.25
CA GLU A 122 5.93 2.53 -16.55
C GLU A 122 5.00 3.55 -17.25
N TRP A 123 5.53 4.34 -18.19
CA TRP A 123 4.79 5.40 -18.91
C TRP A 123 3.89 4.88 -20.07
N LYS A 124 3.03 3.91 -19.78
CA LYS A 124 2.24 3.11 -20.75
C LYS A 124 0.75 3.45 -20.84
N THR A 125 0.32 4.66 -20.47
CA THR A 125 -1.11 5.01 -20.53
C THR A 125 -1.54 5.34 -21.96
N ASP A 126 -2.33 4.45 -22.57
CA ASP A 126 -2.85 4.62 -23.94
C ASP A 126 -4.25 5.29 -23.99
N TYR A 127 -4.86 5.53 -22.82
CA TYR A 127 -6.23 6.06 -22.72
C TYR A 127 -6.40 7.48 -23.27
N PHE A 128 -5.36 8.32 -23.20
CA PHE A 128 -5.41 9.73 -23.62
C PHE A 128 -4.13 10.15 -24.36
N PRO A 129 -3.92 9.70 -25.61
CA PRO A 129 -2.68 9.92 -26.34
C PRO A 129 -2.44 11.41 -26.66
N GLU A 130 -3.50 12.18 -26.92
CA GLU A 130 -3.41 13.62 -27.22
C GLU A 130 -2.95 14.43 -26.01
N MET A 131 -3.59 14.25 -24.85
CA MET A 131 -3.19 14.92 -23.60
C MET A 131 -1.79 14.51 -23.15
N LYS A 132 -1.41 13.25 -23.36
CA LYS A 132 -0.05 12.76 -23.09
C LYS A 132 1.00 13.53 -23.92
N GLN A 133 0.75 13.69 -25.22
CA GLN A 133 1.65 14.45 -26.09
C GLN A 133 1.69 15.94 -25.72
N GLU A 134 0.54 16.56 -25.45
CA GLU A 134 0.48 17.97 -25.03
C GLU A 134 1.26 18.20 -23.72
N LEU A 135 1.13 17.29 -22.75
CA LEU A 135 1.87 17.34 -21.49
C LEU A 135 3.39 17.27 -21.71
N LEU A 136 3.85 16.31 -22.52
CA LEU A 136 5.27 16.15 -22.84
C LEU A 136 5.84 17.39 -23.54
N ASN A 137 5.07 17.98 -24.45
CA ASN A 137 5.41 19.23 -25.13
C ASN A 137 5.51 20.39 -24.15
N LYS A 138 4.52 20.59 -23.26
CA LYS A 138 4.57 21.65 -22.23
C LYS A 138 5.72 21.48 -21.25
N LEU A 139 6.09 20.23 -20.95
CA LEU A 139 7.21 19.92 -20.07
C LEU A 139 8.56 19.90 -20.78
N ASN A 140 8.63 20.13 -22.10
CA ASN A 140 9.85 20.04 -22.91
C ASN A 140 10.59 18.70 -22.73
N ILE A 141 9.84 17.60 -22.62
CA ILE A 141 10.43 16.25 -22.56
C ILE A 141 10.46 15.71 -23.98
N GLN A 142 11.67 15.45 -24.50
CA GLN A 142 11.84 14.74 -25.77
C GLN A 142 11.46 13.27 -25.58
N HIS A 143 10.17 12.97 -25.71
CA HIS A 143 9.68 11.61 -25.92
C HIS A 143 9.55 11.43 -27.42
N ASN A 144 10.24 10.47 -28.03
CA ASN A 144 10.15 10.24 -29.46
C ASN A 144 8.84 9.49 -29.78
N PRO A 145 7.78 10.15 -30.27
CA PRO A 145 6.51 9.49 -30.55
C PRO A 145 6.61 8.56 -31.77
N HIS A 146 7.75 8.58 -32.48
CA HIS A 146 7.96 7.76 -33.67
C HIS A 146 7.94 6.26 -33.35
N ASN A 147 8.41 5.84 -32.17
CA ASN A 147 8.36 4.44 -31.76
C ASN A 147 6.93 3.99 -31.46
N ASP A 148 6.13 4.83 -30.81
CA ASP A 148 4.74 4.54 -30.48
C ASP A 148 3.88 4.49 -31.76
N LYS A 149 4.13 5.41 -32.70
CA LYS A 149 3.44 5.44 -34.00
C LYS A 149 3.78 4.23 -34.88
N VAL A 150 5.06 3.87 -34.97
CA VAL A 150 5.52 2.67 -35.70
C VAL A 150 4.97 1.39 -35.07
N PHE A 151 4.84 1.35 -33.74
CA PHE A 151 4.22 0.23 -33.04
C PHE A 151 2.72 0.12 -33.34
N MET A 152 1.99 1.23 -33.30
CA MET A 152 0.56 1.28 -33.65
C MET A 152 0.31 0.89 -35.11
N ASP A 153 1.11 1.40 -36.06
CA ASP A 153 1.00 1.04 -37.48
C ASP A 153 1.20 -0.48 -37.69
N LYS A 154 2.17 -1.08 -36.98
CA LYS A 154 2.39 -2.54 -37.00
C LYS A 154 1.23 -3.33 -36.39
N LEU A 155 0.61 -2.84 -35.32
CA LEU A 155 -0.57 -3.49 -34.73
C LEU A 155 -1.77 -3.44 -35.67
N GLU A 156 -1.97 -2.33 -36.37
CA GLU A 156 -3.02 -2.19 -37.38
C GLU A 156 -2.80 -3.15 -38.57
N GLU A 157 -1.56 -3.29 -39.05
CA GLU A 157 -1.19 -4.28 -40.07
C GLU A 157 -1.47 -5.72 -39.60
N ILE A 158 -1.10 -6.07 -38.37
CA ILE A 158 -1.35 -7.40 -37.79
C ILE A 158 -2.86 -7.66 -37.69
N TYR A 159 -3.64 -6.69 -37.21
CA TYR A 159 -5.10 -6.81 -37.10
C TYR A 159 -5.76 -7.05 -38.47
N ILE A 160 -5.34 -6.29 -39.49
CA ILE A 160 -5.80 -6.47 -40.88
C ILE A 160 -5.45 -7.88 -41.37
N MET A 161 -4.23 -8.38 -41.10
CA MET A 161 -3.80 -9.71 -41.53
C MET A 161 -4.63 -10.83 -40.89
N ILE A 162 -4.86 -10.74 -39.57
CA ILE A 162 -5.72 -11.68 -38.83
C ILE A 162 -7.15 -11.66 -39.36
N SER A 163 -7.71 -10.48 -39.65
CA SER A 163 -9.07 -10.35 -40.19
C SER A 163 -9.23 -10.99 -41.58
N LYS A 164 -8.17 -10.97 -42.41
CA LYS A 164 -8.13 -11.61 -43.72
C LYS A 164 -8.04 -13.13 -43.60
N LEU A 165 -7.15 -13.63 -42.75
CA LEU A 165 -7.02 -15.07 -42.47
C LEU A 165 -8.30 -15.68 -41.89
N SER A 166 -9.00 -14.95 -41.02
CA SER A 166 -10.29 -15.38 -40.48
C SER A 166 -11.41 -15.47 -41.54
N LYS A 167 -11.33 -14.68 -42.62
CA LYS A 167 -12.28 -14.73 -43.73
C LYS A 167 -11.96 -15.86 -44.71
N GLU A 168 -10.68 -16.17 -44.91
CA GLU A 168 -10.23 -17.29 -45.76
C GLU A 168 -10.47 -18.66 -45.12
N GLN A 169 -10.53 -18.74 -43.78
CA GLN A 169 -10.84 -19.98 -43.05
C GLN A 169 -12.34 -20.24 -42.81
N SER A 170 -13.24 -19.35 -43.25
CA SER A 170 -14.68 -19.66 -43.21
C SER A 170 -15.02 -20.70 -44.28
N PRO A 171 -15.48 -21.90 -43.92
CA PRO A 171 -15.89 -22.89 -44.91
C PRO A 171 -17.02 -22.32 -45.74
N GLN A 172 -16.91 -22.41 -47.07
CA GLN A 172 -18.07 -22.35 -47.95
C GLN A 172 -19.00 -23.49 -47.52
N VAL A 173 -19.95 -23.21 -46.65
CA VAL A 173 -21.09 -24.10 -46.40
C VAL A 173 -21.90 -24.06 -47.70
N GLU A 174 -21.52 -24.97 -48.60
CA GLU A 174 -22.27 -25.34 -49.79
C GLU A 174 -23.67 -25.75 -49.32
N LYS A 175 -24.64 -24.85 -49.53
CA LYS A 175 -26.06 -25.16 -49.40
C LYS A 175 -26.44 -26.04 -50.60
N ASN A 176 -26.54 -27.34 -50.35
CA ASN A 176 -27.41 -28.23 -51.11
C ASN A 176 -28.67 -28.52 -50.27
#